data_AF-A0A662QG10-F1
#
_entry.id   AF-A0A662QG10-F1
#
_cell.length_a   1.000
_cell.length_b   1.000
_cell.length_c   1.000
_cell.angle_alpha   90.00
_cell.angle_beta   90.00
_cell.angle_gamma   90.00
#
_symmetry.space_group_name_H-M   'P 1'
#
loop_
_entity.id
_entity.type
_entity.pdbx_description
1 polymer ?
#
loop_
_entity_poly.entity_id
_entity_poly.type
_entity_poly.pdbx_seq_one_letter_code
_entity_poly.pdbx_strand_id
1 'polypeptide(L)'
;MLLLIIIALVIVFVGISQSVQLMLNFWEFGDLFVRPFYYSLVGGLILSFIAFFRLDFIGRRSLTFWILNLVLKFYRRAGYIEIRDIDFSAYRMGVGRFLAWQLTKTIIGSL
;
A
#
# COMPACT_ATOMS: atom_id res chain seq x y z
N MET A 1 -30.27 0.92 25.87
CA MET A 1 -29.11 0.83 26.78
C MET A 1 -28.71 -0.63 27.06
N LEU A 2 -29.63 -1.49 27.52
CA LEU A 2 -29.34 -2.90 27.83
C LEU A 2 -28.85 -3.73 26.62
N LEU A 3 -29.43 -3.53 25.43
CA LEU A 3 -28.97 -4.15 24.18
C LEU A 3 -27.49 -3.83 23.86
N LEU A 4 -27.07 -2.57 24.04
CA LEU A 4 -25.69 -2.15 23.77
C LEU A 4 -24.70 -2.80 24.72
N ILE A 5 -25.10 -2.97 25.99
CA ILE A 5 -24.29 -3.66 27.00
C ILE A 5 -24.11 -5.13 26.63
N ILE A 6 -25.17 -5.80 26.18
CA ILE A 6 -25.10 -7.20 25.72
C ILE A 6 -24.18 -7.32 24.50
N ILE A 7 -24.32 -6.44 23.51
CA ILE A 7 -23.48 -6.46 22.31
C ILE A 7 -22.00 -6.25 22.70
N ALA A 8 -21.71 -5.29 23.56
CA ALA A 8 -20.35 -5.04 24.03
C ALA A 8 -19.77 -6.28 24.74
N LEU A 9 -20.55 -6.95 25.58
CA LEU A 9 -20.13 -8.13 26.32
C LEU A 9 -19.85 -9.31 25.37
N VAL A 10 -20.70 -9.50 24.36
CA VAL A 10 -20.50 -10.52 23.31
C VAL A 10 -19.21 -10.24 22.53
N ILE A 11 -18.96 -8.99 22.11
CA ILE A 11 -17.74 -8.62 21.39
C ILE A 11 -16.49 -8.92 22.23
N VAL A 12 -16.50 -8.56 23.52
CA VAL A 12 -15.38 -8.83 24.42
C VAL A 12 -15.16 -10.33 24.58
N PHE A 13 -16.23 -11.11 24.78
CA PHE A 13 -16.12 -12.55 24.98
C PHE A 13 -15.60 -13.28 23.72
N VAL A 14 -16.15 -12.92 22.55
CA VAL A 14 -15.65 -13.42 21.26
C VAL A 14 -14.20 -13.00 21.06
N GLY A 15 -13.86 -11.74 21.35
CA GLY A 15 -12.49 -11.24 21.24
C GLY A 15 -11.50 -12.04 22.10
N ILE A 16 -11.86 -12.37 23.34
CA ILE A 16 -11.03 -13.19 24.23
C ILE A 16 -10.88 -14.61 23.67
N SER A 17 -11.98 -15.26 23.29
CA SER A 17 -11.96 -16.62 22.74
C SER A 17 -11.08 -16.72 21.49
N GLN A 18 -11.24 -15.79 20.56
CA GLN A 18 -10.45 -15.76 19.33
C GLN A 18 -8.97 -15.47 19.62
N SER A 19 -8.67 -14.60 20.58
CA SER A 19 -7.29 -14.30 20.96
C SER A 19 -6.58 -15.49 21.58
N VAL A 20 -7.27 -16.27 22.43
CA VAL A 20 -6.72 -17.49 23.03
C VAL A 20 -6.47 -18.55 21.97
N GLN A 21 -7.45 -18.79 21.08
CA GLN A 21 -7.27 -19.75 19.98
C GLN A 21 -6.14 -19.35 19.05
N LEU A 22 -6.02 -18.07 18.72
CA LEU A 22 -4.91 -17.55 17.93
C LEU A 22 -3.58 -17.83 18.63
N MET A 23 -3.47 -17.51 19.93
CA MET A 23 -2.23 -17.73 20.68
C MET A 23 -1.83 -19.21 20.75
N LEU A 24 -2.79 -20.10 21.00
CA LEU A 24 -2.56 -21.55 21.01
C LEU A 24 -2.14 -22.07 19.63
N ASN A 25 -2.77 -21.60 18.56
CA ASN A 25 -2.39 -21.94 17.19
C ASN A 25 -0.97 -21.47 16.84
N PHE A 26 -0.57 -20.29 17.29
CA PHE A 26 0.81 -19.81 17.12
C PHE A 26 1.83 -20.65 17.90
N TRP A 27 1.46 -21.16 19.07
CA TRP A 27 2.36 -21.97 19.89
C TRP A 27 2.50 -23.40 19.38
N GLU A 28 1.38 -24.04 19.02
CA GLU A 28 1.36 -25.45 18.60
C GLU A 28 1.66 -25.64 17.11
N PHE A 29 1.20 -24.71 16.27
CA PHE A 29 1.31 -24.78 14.82
C PHE A 29 2.07 -23.59 14.22
N GLY A 30 2.93 -22.94 15.02
CA GLY A 30 3.64 -21.73 14.62
C GLY A 30 4.32 -21.85 13.25
N ASP A 31 4.93 -22.99 12.95
CA ASP A 31 5.59 -23.19 11.65
C ASP A 31 4.57 -23.26 10.47
N LEU A 32 3.41 -23.89 10.68
CA LEU A 32 2.34 -23.99 9.67
C LEU A 32 1.53 -22.69 9.54
N PHE A 33 1.39 -21.91 10.61
CA PHE A 33 0.68 -20.63 10.61
C PHE A 33 1.53 -19.46 10.12
N VAL A 34 2.83 -19.45 10.46
CA VAL A 34 3.74 -18.35 10.11
C VAL A 34 4.19 -18.45 8.66
N ARG A 35 4.40 -19.65 8.10
CA ARG A 35 4.87 -19.82 6.72
C ARG A 35 3.95 -19.14 5.68
N PRO A 36 2.63 -19.39 5.64
CA PRO A 36 1.75 -18.72 4.69
C PRO A 36 1.76 -17.20 4.84
N PHE A 37 1.77 -16.70 6.07
CA PHE A 37 1.85 -15.27 6.34
C PHE A 37 3.18 -14.66 5.88
N TYR A 38 4.29 -15.34 6.16
CA TYR A 38 5.62 -14.96 5.71
C TYR A 38 5.72 -14.92 4.19
N TYR A 39 5.33 -15.99 3.50
CA TYR A 39 5.38 -16.03 2.03
C TYR A 39 4.36 -15.08 1.38
N SER A 40 3.21 -14.84 2.02
CA SER A 40 2.23 -13.85 1.56
C SER A 40 2.76 -12.43 1.69
N LEU A 41 3.38 -12.07 2.82
CA LEU A 41 4.00 -10.77 3.02
C LEU A 41 5.18 -10.57 2.08
N VAL A 42 6.11 -11.52 2.04
CA VAL A 42 7.30 -11.42 1.19
C VAL A 42 6.90 -11.40 -0.29
N GLY A 43 6.01 -12.30 -0.72
CA GLY A 43 5.51 -12.34 -2.08
C GLY A 43 4.73 -11.08 -2.46
N GLY A 44 3.88 -10.58 -1.55
CA GLY A 44 3.15 -9.33 -1.74
C GLY A 44 4.06 -8.12 -1.83
N LEU A 45 5.11 -8.05 -1.00
CA LEU A 45 6.13 -7.00 -1.07
C LEU A 45 6.91 -7.06 -2.38
N ILE A 46 7.33 -8.25 -2.81
CA ILE A 46 8.02 -8.44 -4.10
C ILE A 46 7.10 -8.03 -5.26
N LEU A 47 5.84 -8.47 -5.28
CA LEU A 47 4.87 -8.08 -6.31
C LEU A 47 4.59 -6.58 -6.29
N SER A 48 4.50 -5.96 -5.10
CA SER A 48 4.32 -4.53 -4.94
C SER A 48 5.52 -3.75 -5.50
N PHE A 49 6.74 -4.22 -5.20
CA PHE A 49 7.97 -3.66 -5.76
C PHE A 49 7.96 -3.77 -7.29
N ILE A 50 7.68 -4.95 -7.85
CA ILE A 50 7.58 -5.13 -9.30
C ILE A 50 6.50 -4.23 -9.92
N ALA A 51 5.33 -4.11 -9.27
CA ALA A 51 4.26 -3.23 -9.72
C ALA A 51 4.66 -1.74 -9.70
N PHE A 52 5.50 -1.33 -8.76
CA PHE A 52 6.05 0.03 -8.69
C PHE A 52 7.02 0.34 -9.84
N PHE A 53 7.75 -0.67 -10.31
CA PHE A 53 8.58 -0.59 -11.51
C PHE A 53 7.79 -0.79 -12.81
N ARG A 54 6.50 -1.11 -12.75
CA ARG A 54 5.68 -1.33 -13.95
C ARG A 54 5.69 -0.08 -14.84
N LEU A 55 6.10 -0.30 -16.08
CA LEU A 55 6.23 0.74 -17.10
C LEU A 55 4.87 0.96 -17.76
N ASP A 56 4.20 2.05 -17.43
CA ASP A 56 2.99 2.47 -18.15
C ASP A 56 3.37 3.31 -19.39
N PHE A 57 3.73 2.62 -20.48
CA PHE A 57 4.09 3.25 -21.75
C PHE A 57 2.91 3.96 -22.43
N ILE A 58 1.67 3.49 -22.21
CA ILE A 58 0.46 4.01 -22.87
C ILE A 58 -0.01 5.30 -22.18
N GLY A 59 -0.05 5.29 -20.85
CA GLY A 59 -0.48 6.43 -20.04
C GLY A 59 0.60 7.50 -19.86
N ARG A 60 1.90 7.13 -19.95
CA ARG A 60 3.06 7.95 -19.52
C ARG A 60 2.87 8.48 -18.09
N ARG A 61 2.21 7.68 -17.25
CA ARG A 61 1.92 8.02 -15.85
C ARG A 61 3.00 7.40 -14.99
N SER A 62 3.50 8.16 -14.01
CA SER A 62 4.39 7.63 -12.99
C SER A 62 3.86 8.04 -11.62
N LEU A 63 3.59 7.04 -10.79
CA LEU A 63 3.07 7.23 -9.44
C LEU A 63 4.05 8.03 -8.58
N THR A 64 5.36 7.81 -8.73
CA THR A 64 6.41 8.56 -8.02
C THR A 64 6.35 10.06 -8.25
N PHE A 65 6.32 10.47 -9.52
CA PHE A 65 6.30 11.87 -9.89
C PHE A 65 4.93 12.51 -9.70
N TRP A 66 3.85 11.71 -9.75
CA TRP A 66 2.54 12.17 -9.34
C TRP A 66 2.53 12.52 -7.85
N ILE A 67 3.00 11.62 -6.97
CA ILE A 67 3.16 11.89 -5.53
C ILE A 67 4.07 13.10 -5.29
N LEU A 68 5.22 13.15 -5.97
CA LEU A 68 6.17 14.26 -5.82
C LEU A 68 5.55 15.60 -6.22
N ASN A 69 4.78 15.64 -7.32
CA ASN A 69 4.04 16.84 -7.69
C ASN A 69 2.94 17.19 -6.69
N LEU A 70 2.24 16.21 -6.13
CA LEU A 70 1.22 16.42 -5.11
C LEU A 70 1.83 17.05 -3.85
N VAL A 71 2.95 16.50 -3.35
CA VAL A 71 3.69 17.01 -2.19
C VAL A 71 4.24 18.41 -2.45
N LEU A 72 4.84 18.65 -3.62
CA LEU A 72 5.34 19.98 -3.99
C LEU A 72 4.23 21.02 -4.07
N LYS A 73 3.08 20.66 -4.65
CA LYS A 73 1.90 21.55 -4.71
C LYS A 73 1.33 21.80 -3.32
N PHE A 74 1.22 20.77 -2.49
CA PHE A 74 0.77 20.90 -1.10
C PHE A 74 1.65 21.87 -0.30
N TYR A 75 2.98 21.74 -0.43
CA TYR A 75 3.93 22.63 0.22
C TYR A 75 3.85 24.06 -0.31
N ARG A 76 3.79 24.25 -1.64
CA ARG A 76 3.72 25.58 -2.27
C ARG A 76 2.40 26.30 -2.03
N ARG A 77 1.30 25.57 -1.85
CA ARG A 77 -0.06 26.12 -1.64
C ARG A 77 -0.49 26.09 -0.18
N ALA A 78 0.43 25.88 0.76
CA ALA A 78 0.15 25.92 2.21
C ALA A 78 -1.10 25.13 2.64
N GLY A 79 -1.31 23.94 2.07
CA GLY A 79 -2.43 23.06 2.42
C GLY A 79 -3.63 23.07 1.49
N TYR A 80 -3.70 23.95 0.49
CA TYR A 80 -4.79 23.93 -0.50
C TYR A 80 -4.50 22.95 -1.65
N ILE A 81 -5.23 21.83 -1.67
CA ILE A 81 -5.23 20.85 -2.77
C ILE A 81 -6.59 20.86 -3.45
N GLU A 82 -6.61 21.01 -4.78
CA GLU A 82 -7.83 20.82 -5.58
C GLU A 82 -8.06 19.33 -5.83
N ILE A 83 -9.33 18.89 -5.87
CA ILE A 83 -9.70 17.48 -6.14
C ILE A 83 -9.08 16.96 -7.44
N ARG A 84 -8.90 17.84 -8.43
CA ARG A 84 -8.26 17.55 -9.72
C ARG A 84 -6.77 17.21 -9.60
N ASP A 85 -6.07 17.71 -8.59
CA ASP A 85 -4.66 17.39 -8.36
C ASP A 85 -4.48 15.99 -7.73
N ILE A 86 -5.52 15.50 -7.05
CA ILE A 86 -5.58 14.15 -6.45
C ILE A 86 -5.93 13.09 -7.50
N ASP A 87 -6.47 13.48 -8.65
CA ASP A 87 -6.81 12.54 -9.71
C ASP A 87 -5.56 12.04 -10.46
N PHE A 88 -5.15 10.80 -10.16
CA PHE A 88 -4.04 10.12 -10.82
C PHE A 88 -4.29 9.91 -12.33
N SER A 89 -5.55 9.77 -12.75
CA SER A 89 -5.89 9.54 -14.14
C SER A 89 -5.68 10.79 -15.00
N ALA A 90 -5.84 11.98 -14.43
CA ALA A 90 -5.56 13.23 -15.12
C ALA A 90 -4.06 13.49 -15.30
N TYR A 91 -3.19 12.80 -14.54
CA TYR A 91 -1.76 13.01 -14.59
C TYR A 91 -1.14 12.40 -15.87
N ARG A 92 -0.33 13.20 -16.56
CA ARG A 92 0.45 12.77 -17.73
C ARG A 92 1.79 13.48 -17.74
N MET A 93 2.86 12.71 -17.93
CA MET A 93 4.20 13.25 -18.02
C MET A 93 4.58 13.53 -19.48
N GLY A 94 5.45 14.54 -19.69
CA GLY A 94 6.08 14.77 -20.98
C GLY A 94 7.01 13.61 -21.36
N VAL A 95 7.06 13.28 -22.66
CA VAL A 95 7.78 12.09 -23.19
C VAL A 95 9.24 12.03 -22.74
N GLY A 96 9.97 13.15 -22.83
CA GLY A 96 11.39 13.18 -22.47
C GLY A 96 11.64 12.88 -20.98
N ARG A 97 10.82 13.46 -20.09
CA ARG A 97 10.91 13.21 -18.64
C ARG A 97 10.52 11.77 -18.29
N PHE A 98 9.53 11.22 -18.98
CA PHE A 98 9.13 9.84 -18.80
C PHE A 98 10.26 8.88 -19.20
N LEU A 99 10.85 9.04 -20.38
CA LEU A 99 11.95 8.18 -20.84
C LEU A 99 13.18 8.27 -19.94
N ALA A 100 13.59 9.48 -19.58
CA ALA A 100 14.69 9.68 -18.63
C ALA A 100 14.41 8.98 -17.29
N TRP A 101 13.19 9.11 -16.78
CA TRP A 101 12.79 8.45 -15.54
C TRP A 101 12.78 6.92 -15.65
N GLN A 102 12.32 6.36 -16.76
CA GLN A 102 12.38 4.91 -16.94
C GLN A 102 13.82 4.41 -17.04
N LEU A 103 14.72 5.14 -17.70
CA LEU A 103 16.15 4.80 -17.72
C LEU A 103 16.75 4.84 -16.31
N THR A 104 16.45 5.88 -15.53
CA THR A 104 16.90 5.97 -14.13
C THR A 104 16.36 4.82 -13.28
N LYS A 105 15.07 4.47 -13.44
CA LYS A 105 14.46 3.33 -12.75
C LYS A 105 15.14 2.01 -13.13
N THR A 106 15.40 1.77 -14.41
CA THR A 106 16.06 0.54 -14.87
C THR A 106 17.47 0.45 -14.29
N ILE A 107 18.25 1.53 -14.30
CA ILE A 107 19.61 1.56 -13.74
C ILE A 107 19.59 1.27 -12.24
N ILE A 108 18.71 1.94 -11.48
CA ILE A 108 18.57 1.74 -10.03
C ILE A 108 18.04 0.33 -9.72
N GLY A 109 17.13 -0.20 -10.53
CA GLY A 109 16.59 -1.54 -10.34
C GLY A 109 17.52 -2.67 -10.79
N SER A 110 18.54 -2.36 -11.59
CA SER A 110 19.56 -3.31 -12.06
C SER A 110 20.84 -3.34 -11.21
N LEU A 111 21.01 -2.34 -10.34
CA LEU A 111 22.08 -2.25 -9.34
C LEU A 111 21.67 -3.00 -8.07
#